data_AF-A0A1G7E6Y2-F1
#
_entry.id   AF-A0A1G7E6Y2-F1
#
_cell.length_a   1.000
_cell.length_b   1.000
_cell.length_c   1.000
_cell.angle_alpha   90.00
_cell.angle_beta   90.00
_cell.angle_gamma   90.00
#
_symmetry.space_group_name_H-M   'P 1'
#
loop_
_entity.id
_entity.type
_entity.pdbx_description
1 polymer ?
#
loop_
_entity_poly.entity_id
_entity_poly.type
_entity_poly.pdbx_seq_one_letter_code
_entity_poly.pdbx_strand_id
1 'polypeptide(L)' 'MNIIKMILALVVMAISVYSLITKDFSYAPVSSLLLGIFLAIIGIDEFKTKDKNSWGTVFIPASLLVIAMALFSFK' A
#
# COMPACT_ATOMS: atom_id res chain seq x y z
N MET A 1 -11.69 2.80 11.59
CA MET A 1 -11.03 1.65 10.95
C MET A 1 -12.03 0.93 10.06
N ASN A 2 -11.97 1.16 8.75
CA ASN A 2 -12.83 0.46 7.80
C ASN A 2 -12.29 -0.95 7.57
N ILE A 3 -13.15 -1.96 7.66
CA ILE A 3 -12.85 -3.40 7.45
C ILE A 3 -12.03 -3.66 6.18
N ILE A 4 -12.25 -2.86 5.13
CA ILE A 4 -11.51 -2.90 3.87
C ILE A 4 -10.01 -2.71 4.07
N LYS A 5 -9.59 -1.77 4.93
CA LYS A 5 -8.16 -1.53 5.22
C LYS A 5 -7.53 -2.74 5.89
N MET A 6 -8.27 -3.36 6.82
CA MET A 6 -7.78 -4.52 7.58
C MET A 6 -7.60 -5.74 6.68
N ILE A 7 -8.55 -5.99 5.77
CA ILE A 7 -8.46 -7.07 4.77
C ILE A 7 -7.29 -6.79 3.82
N LEU A 8 -7.13 -5.55 3.34
CA LEU A 8 -6.02 -5.21 2.45
C LEU A 8 -4.65 -5.46 3.11
N ALA A 9 -4.49 -5.02 4.36
CA ALA A 9 -3.26 -5.22 5.11
C ALA A 9 -2.95 -6.71 5.34
N LEU A 10 -3.97 -7.53 5.64
CA LEU A 10 -3.85 -8.97 5.77
C LEU A 10 -3.38 -9.63 4.46
N VAL A 11 -3.97 -9.25 3.33
CA VAL A 11 -3.59 -9.79 2.02
C VAL A 11 -2.15 -9.40 1.66
N VAL A 12 -1.76 -8.15 1.88
CA VAL A 12 -0.38 -7.69 1.65
C VAL A 12 0.60 -8.49 2.50
N MET A 13 0.32 -8.64 3.80
CA MET A 13 1.18 -9.44 4.70
C MET A 13 1.28 -10.90 4.26
N ALA A 14 0.16 -11.52 3.86
CA ALA A 14 0.16 -12.90 3.40
C ALA A 14 1.03 -13.10 2.15
N ILE A 15 0.95 -12.19 1.18
CA ILE A 15 1.78 -12.23 -0.03
C ILE A 15 3.25 -11.99 0.33
N SER A 16 3.57 -11.05 1.22
CA SER A 16 4.95 -10.80 1.65
C SER A 16 5.57 -12.01 2.36
N VAL A 17 4.82 -12.66 3.25
CA VAL A 17 5.28 -13.88 3.94
C VAL A 17 5.45 -15.03 2.95
N TYR A 18 4.51 -15.20 2.02
CA TYR A 18 4.62 -16.20 0.96
C TYR A 18 5.88 -15.99 0.10
N SER A 19 6.11 -14.77 -0.38
CA SER A 19 7.31 -14.46 -1.18
C SER A 19 8.60 -14.73 -0.41
N LEU A 20 8.63 -14.45 0.90
CA LEU A 20 9.81 -14.67 1.74
C LEU A 20 10.11 -16.16 1.96
N ILE A 21 9.07 -16.98 2.19
CA ILE A 21 9.20 -18.42 2.39
C ILE A 21 9.59 -19.10 1.08
N THR A 22 8.90 -18.76 -0.01
CA THR A 22 9.05 -19.42 -1.31
C THR A 22 10.28 -18.89 -2.06
N LYS A 23 10.87 -17.77 -1.61
CA LYS A 23 11.91 -16.99 -2.32
C LYS A 23 11.50 -16.58 -3.75
N ASP A 24 10.21 -16.65 -4.03
CA ASP A 24 9.63 -16.27 -5.31
C ASP A 24 9.03 -14.87 -5.16
N PHE A 25 9.64 -13.92 -5.86
CA PHE A 25 9.25 -12.52 -5.85
C PHE A 25 8.41 -12.15 -7.08
N SER A 26 7.91 -13.11 -7.87
CA SER A 26 7.03 -12.82 -9.01
C SER A 26 5.74 -12.09 -8.60
N TYR A 27 5.30 -12.24 -7.34
CA TYR A 27 4.16 -11.52 -6.78
C TYR A 27 4.53 -10.21 -6.04
N ALA A 28 5.82 -9.85 -5.98
CA ALA A 28 6.27 -8.61 -5.35
C ALA A 28 5.66 -7.34 -6.00
N PRO A 29 5.51 -7.25 -7.34
CA PRO A 29 4.85 -6.11 -7.98
C PRO A 29 3.37 -6.00 -7.59
N VAL A 30 2.68 -7.14 -7.47
CA VAL A 30 1.28 -7.21 -7.01
C VAL A 30 1.17 -6.74 -5.56
N SER A 31 2.04 -7.24 -4.67
CA SER A 31 2.04 -6.83 -3.27
C SER A 31 2.31 -5.32 -3.11
N SER A 32 3.22 -4.77 -3.91
CA SER A 32 3.56 -3.35 -3.91
C SER A 32 2.41 -2.49 -4.42
N LEU A 33 1.66 -2.93 -5.45
CA LEU A 33 0.44 -2.26 -5.90
C LEU A 33 -0.61 -2.19 -4.79
N LEU A 34 -0.89 -3.32 -4.12
CA LEU A 34 -1.86 -3.35 -3.02
C LEU A 34 -1.42 -2.42 -1.87
N LEU A 35 -0.12 -2.38 -1.58
CA LEU A 35 0.46 -1.52 -0.54
C LEU A 35 0.34 -0.03 -0.91
N GLY A 36 0.55 0.32 -2.19
CA GLY A 36 0.30 1.66 -2.70
C GLY A 36 -1.16 2.09 -2.56
N ILE A 37 -2.11 1.22 -2.93
CA ILE A 37 -3.56 1.48 -2.74
C ILE A 37 -3.89 1.66 -1.25
N PHE A 38 -3.29 0.87 -0.37
CA PHE A 38 -3.46 1.01 1.08
C PHE A 38 -2.99 2.37 1.59
N LEU A 39 -1.81 2.82 1.17
CA LEU A 39 -1.26 4.14 1.52
C LEU A 39 -2.13 5.28 0.99
N ALA A 40 -2.71 5.13 -0.21
CA ALA A 40 -3.63 6.12 -0.77
C ALA A 40 -4.90 6.23 0.09
N ILE A 41 -5.46 5.11 0.52
CA ILE A 41 -6.64 5.06 1.40
C ILE A 41 -6.34 5.67 2.76
N ILE A 42 -5.15 5.45 3.33
CA ILE A 42 -4.72 6.11 4.58
C ILE A 42 -4.59 7.61 4.35
N GLY A 43 -3.85 8.01 3.32
CA GLY A 43 -3.62 9.42 3.02
C GLY A 43 -4.89 10.22 2.78
N ILE A 44 -5.88 9.65 2.10
CA ILE A 44 -7.20 10.29 1.89
C ILE A 44 -7.98 10.41 3.21
N ASP A 45 -7.95 9.38 4.06
CA ASP A 45 -8.68 9.39 5.35
C ASP A 45 -8.06 10.40 6.33
N GLU A 46 -6.73 10.47 6.34
CA GLU A 46 -5.98 11.45 7.11
C GLU A 46 -6.15 12.87 6.55
N PHE A 47 -6.24 13.05 5.23
CA PHE A 47 -6.50 14.35 4.61
C PHE A 47 -7.93 14.86 4.88
N LYS A 48 -8.90 13.94 4.98
CA LYS A 48 -10.28 14.28 5.38
C LYS A 48 -10.38 14.69 6.84
N THR A 49 -9.52 14.14 7.68
CA THR A 49 -9.38 14.54 9.07
C THR A 49 -8.63 15.89 9.05
N LYS A 50 -9.33 17.02 9.25
CA LYS A 50 -8.77 18.39 9.22
C LYS A 50 -7.78 18.68 10.36
N ASP A 51 -7.05 17.67 10.81
CA ASP A 51 -6.03 17.79 11.83
C ASP A 51 -4.80 18.45 11.24
N LYS A 52 -4.32 19.49 11.92
CA LYS A 52 -3.17 20.30 11.48
C LYS A 52 -1.86 19.50 11.49
N ASN A 53 -1.88 18.32 12.12
CA ASN A 53 -0.79 17.36 12.20
C ASN A 53 -1.02 16.11 11.32
N SER A 54 -1.91 16.20 10.32
CA SER A 54 -2.21 15.09 9.42
C SER A 54 -1.02 14.74 8.53
N TRP A 55 -0.60 13.47 8.52
CA TRP A 55 0.45 12.96 7.64
C TRP A 55 -0.10 12.65 6.24
N GLY A 56 -1.40 12.91 6.00
CA GLY A 56 -2.07 12.62 4.73
C GLY A 56 -1.43 13.28 3.51
N THR A 57 -0.87 14.48 3.69
CA THR A 57 -0.11 15.20 2.65
C THR A 57 1.18 14.50 2.23
N VAL A 58 1.74 13.63 3.07
CA VAL A 58 2.93 12.81 2.76
C VAL A 58 2.51 11.44 2.22
N PHE A 59 1.47 10.84 2.80
CA PHE A 59 0.98 9.52 2.41
C PHE A 59 0.39 9.48 0.98
N ILE A 60 -0.26 10.55 0.52
CA ILE A 60 -0.78 10.63 -0.85
C ILE A 60 0.34 10.59 -1.91
N PRO A 61 1.37 11.46 -1.89
CA PRO A 61 2.49 11.37 -2.82
C PRO A 61 3.25 10.04 -2.69
N ALA A 62 3.46 9.56 -1.46
CA ALA A 62 4.12 8.27 -1.24
C ALA A 62 3.35 7.11 -1.91
N SER A 63 2.02 7.11 -1.81
CA SER A 63 1.19 6.10 -2.46
C SER A 63 1.33 6.10 -3.98
N LEU A 64 1.39 7.28 -4.61
CA LEU A 64 1.57 7.43 -6.05
C LEU A 64 2.93 6.91 -6.50
N LEU A 65 3.99 7.19 -5.74
CA LEU A 65 5.33 6.68 -6.02
C LEU A 65 5.38 5.15 -5.93
N VAL A 66 4.79 4.56 -4.89
CA VAL A 66 4.74 3.11 -4.70
C VAL A 66 3.96 2.44 -5.83
N ILE A 67 2.82 3.01 -6.25
CA ILE A 67 2.04 2.50 -7.39
C ILE A 67 2.86 2.59 -8.69
N ALA A 68 3.52 3.73 -8.93
CA ALA A 68 4.36 3.90 -10.11
C ALA A 68 5.51 2.89 -10.16
N MET A 69 6.24 2.72 -9.06
CA MET A 69 7.31 1.72 -8.95
C MET A 69 6.78 0.31 -9.19
N ALA A 70 5.62 -0.03 -8.62
CA ALA A 70 5.02 -1.33 -8.82
C ALA A 70 4.70 -1.59 -10.29
N LEU A 71 4.12 -0.60 -11.00
CA LEU A 71 3.86 -0.68 -12.45
C LEU A 71 5.13 -0.86 -13.28
N PHE A 72 6.24 -0.20 -12.91
CA PHE A 72 7.53 -0.41 -13.56
C PHE A 72 8.13 -1.79 -13.28
N SER A 73 7.80 -2.39 -12.14
CA SER A 73 8.25 -3.73 -11.74
C SER A 73 7.49 -4.89 -12.39
N PHE A 74 6.35 -4.64 -13.04
CA PHE A 74 5.65 -5.66 -13.85
C PHE A 74 6.32 -5.92 -15.22
N LYS A 75 7.44 -5.25 -15.50
CA LYS A 75 8.11 -5.26 -16.80
C LYS A 75 9.18 -6.33 -16.92
#